data_AF-A0A7S0D4P0-F1
#
_entry.id   AF-A0A7S0D4P0-F1
#
_cell.length_a   1.000
_cell.length_b   1.000
_cell.length_c   1.000
_cell.angle_alpha   90.00
_cell.angle_beta   90.00
_cell.angle_gamma   90.00
#
_symmetry.space_group_name_H-M   'P 1'
#
loop_
_entity.id
_entity.type
_entity.pdbx_description
1 polymer ?
#
loop_
_entity_poly.entity_id
_entity_poly.type
_entity_poly.pdbx_seq_one_letter_code
_entity_poly.pdbx_strand_id
1 'polypeptide(L)'
;LLNPHERIMGLDLPSGGHLTHGYYTAGGKKISATSIFFESLPYKLDPATGLIDYAKLEEKAMDFRPKMLICGGSAYPRDWDYAKFREIADKCGAMLMMDMAHISGLVAAEEQAQPFEYC
;
A
#
# COMPACT_ATOMS: atom_id res chain seq x y z
N LEU A 1 -2.73 16.39 2.81
CA LEU A 1 -2.73 15.66 1.53
C LEU A 1 -4.12 15.13 1.20
N LEU A 2 -4.82 14.54 2.17
CA LEU A 2 -6.16 13.99 1.98
C LEU A 2 -7.19 14.77 2.81
N ASN A 3 -8.36 14.98 2.25
CA ASN A 3 -9.57 15.37 2.96
C ASN A 3 -10.25 14.13 3.56
N PRO A 4 -11.12 14.30 4.58
CA PRO A 4 -11.96 13.21 5.08
C PRO A 4 -12.69 12.50 3.94
N HIS A 5 -12.74 11.17 4.01
CA HIS A 5 -13.34 10.25 3.04
C HIS A 5 -12.67 10.18 1.66
N GLU A 6 -11.54 10.84 1.44
CA GLU A 6 -10.73 10.53 0.26
C GLU A 6 -10.16 9.12 0.35
N ARG A 7 -9.91 8.55 -0.83
CA ARG A 7 -9.66 7.13 -0.99
C ARG A 7 -8.18 6.78 -0.82
N ILE A 8 -7.92 5.68 -0.13
CA ILE A 8 -6.58 5.13 0.04
C ILE A 8 -6.54 3.65 -0.32
N MET A 9 -5.39 3.19 -0.80
CA MET A 9 -5.10 1.76 -0.95
C MET A 9 -3.79 1.44 -0.24
N GLY A 10 -3.81 0.39 0.58
CA GLY A 10 -2.65 -0.14 1.30
C GLY A 10 -2.64 -1.66 1.28
N LEU A 11 -1.52 -2.29 1.67
CA LEU A 11 -1.43 -3.74 1.73
C LEU A 11 -2.39 -4.26 2.83
N ASP A 12 -3.15 -5.31 2.51
CA ASP A 12 -4.07 -5.94 3.47
C ASP A 12 -3.32 -6.41 4.72
N LEU A 13 -3.93 -6.27 5.90
CA LEU A 13 -3.25 -6.60 7.16
C LEU A 13 -2.83 -8.09 7.22
N PRO A 14 -3.67 -9.08 6.85
CA PRO A 14 -3.26 -10.48 6.75
C PRO A 14 -2.24 -10.76 5.64
N SER A 15 -2.07 -9.84 4.68
CA SER A 15 -1.05 -9.91 3.63
C SER A 15 0.29 -9.29 4.06
N GLY A 16 0.38 -8.76 5.28
CA GLY A 16 1.60 -8.17 5.83
C GLY A 16 1.63 -6.64 5.86
N GLY A 17 0.53 -5.97 5.56
CA GLY A 17 0.39 -4.51 5.74
C GLY A 17 0.37 -4.10 7.21
N HIS A 18 0.22 -2.80 7.47
CA HIS A 18 0.09 -2.25 8.82
C HIS A 18 -1.33 -1.75 9.11
N LEU A 19 -1.71 -1.65 10.39
CA LEU A 19 -3.03 -1.16 10.80
C LEU A 19 -3.36 0.22 10.22
N THR A 20 -2.38 1.12 10.18
CA THR A 20 -2.57 2.50 9.71
C THR A 20 -2.76 2.60 8.21
N HIS A 21 -2.57 1.52 7.45
CA HIS A 21 -2.75 1.49 5.99
C HIS A 21 -4.21 1.25 5.57
N GLY A 22 -5.16 1.54 6.46
CA GLY A 22 -6.59 1.47 6.17
C GLY A 22 -7.26 0.14 6.56
N TYR A 23 -6.80 -0.53 7.63
CA TYR A 23 -7.34 -1.82 8.02
C TYR A 23 -8.81 -1.79 8.48
N TYR A 24 -9.63 -2.63 7.84
CA TYR A 24 -10.95 -3.07 8.28
C TYR A 24 -11.03 -4.60 8.11
N THR A 25 -11.88 -5.28 8.88
CA THR A 25 -11.98 -6.75 8.83
C THR A 25 -12.67 -7.23 7.56
N ALA A 26 -12.50 -8.50 7.19
CA ALA A 26 -13.21 -9.10 6.06
C ALA A 26 -14.75 -9.02 6.19
N GLY A 27 -15.28 -8.94 7.42
CA GLY A 27 -16.70 -8.70 7.70
C GLY A 27 -17.13 -7.23 7.61
N GLY A 28 -16.26 -6.33 7.18
CA GLY A 28 -16.54 -4.90 6.97
C GLY A 28 -16.43 -4.02 8.21
N LYS A 29 -16.03 -4.56 9.37
CA LYS A 29 -15.84 -3.75 10.58
C LYS A 29 -14.60 -2.89 10.44
N LYS A 30 -14.77 -1.56 10.40
CA LYS A 30 -13.68 -0.58 10.45
C LYS A 30 -12.95 -0.67 11.79
N ILE A 31 -11.62 -0.86 11.76
CA ILE A 31 -10.80 -1.06 12.97
C ILE A 31 -9.82 0.09 13.14
N SER A 32 -9.03 0.35 12.10
CA SER A 32 -8.09 1.46 12.11
C SER A 32 -8.82 2.79 11.96
N ALA A 33 -8.39 3.82 12.68
CA ALA A 33 -8.86 5.18 12.48
C ALA A 33 -8.75 5.60 11.01
N THR A 34 -7.72 5.13 10.29
CA THR A 34 -7.57 5.39 8.86
C THR A 34 -8.78 4.88 8.06
N SER A 35 -9.29 3.68 8.36
CA SER A 35 -10.49 3.14 7.68
C SER A 35 -11.80 3.85 8.07
N ILE A 36 -11.79 4.59 9.18
CA ILE A 36 -12.94 5.36 9.69
C ILE A 36 -13.00 6.72 9.01
N PHE A 37 -11.89 7.46 9.00
CA PHE A 37 -11.83 8.82 8.47
C PHE A 37 -11.54 8.89 6.97
N PHE A 38 -11.01 7.81 6.37
CA PHE A 38 -10.76 7.68 4.94
C PHE A 38 -11.43 6.41 4.41
N GLU A 39 -11.65 6.37 3.09
CA GLU A 39 -12.21 5.19 2.44
C GLU A 39 -11.08 4.29 1.94
N SER A 40 -10.98 3.09 2.50
CA SER A 40 -9.88 2.16 2.23
C SER A 40 -10.32 1.02 1.30
N LEU A 41 -9.45 0.63 0.37
CA LEU A 41 -9.55 -0.63 -0.36
C LEU A 41 -8.18 -1.33 -0.37
N PRO A 42 -7.99 -2.46 0.32
CA PRO A 42 -6.69 -3.10 0.40
C PRO A 42 -6.34 -3.86 -0.88
N TYR A 43 -5.06 -3.82 -1.26
CA TYR A 43 -4.47 -4.77 -2.22
C TYR A 43 -3.84 -5.96 -1.47
N LYS A 44 -3.61 -7.07 -2.16
CA LYS A 44 -3.26 -8.36 -1.55
C LYS A 44 -2.09 -9.02 -2.24
N LEU A 45 -1.59 -10.06 -1.60
CA LEU A 45 -0.65 -10.98 -2.24
C LEU A 45 -1.39 -11.94 -3.18
N ASP A 46 -0.66 -12.45 -4.16
CA ASP A 46 -1.01 -13.68 -4.85
C ASP A 46 -0.82 -14.87 -3.87
N PRO A 47 -1.89 -15.62 -3.57
CA PRO A 47 -1.84 -16.72 -2.60
C PRO A 47 -0.93 -17.88 -3.02
N ALA A 48 -0.61 -18.02 -4.32
CA ALA A 48 0.27 -19.07 -4.80
C ALA A 48 1.75 -18.74 -4.58
N THR A 49 2.13 -17.47 -4.69
CA THR A 49 3.54 -17.03 -4.64
C THR A 49 3.90 -16.30 -3.34
N GLY A 50 2.91 -15.76 -2.63
CA GLY A 50 3.14 -14.87 -1.49
C GLY A 50 3.77 -13.54 -1.88
N LEU A 51 3.72 -13.16 -3.16
CA LEU A 51 4.19 -11.87 -3.67
C LEU A 51 3.02 -10.91 -3.88
N ILE A 52 3.26 -9.60 -3.85
CA ILE A 52 2.21 -8.61 -4.16
C ILE A 52 1.67 -8.89 -5.57
N ASP A 53 0.34 -8.98 -5.69
CA ASP A 53 -0.33 -9.16 -6.97
C ASP A 53 -0.48 -7.79 -7.66
N TYR A 54 0.59 -7.34 -8.34
CA TYR A 54 0.64 -6.03 -8.99
C TYR A 54 -0.42 -5.87 -10.09
N ALA A 55 -0.82 -6.97 -10.75
CA ALA A 55 -1.86 -6.94 -11.77
C ALA A 55 -3.22 -6.63 -11.14
N LYS A 56 -3.60 -7.33 -10.06
CA LYS A 56 -4.83 -7.02 -9.32
C LYS A 56 -4.78 -5.68 -8.60
N LEU A 57 -3.60 -5.27 -8.12
CA LEU A 57 -3.41 -3.93 -7.57
C LEU A 57 -3.72 -2.86 -8.62
N GLU A 58 -3.15 -3.00 -9.82
CA GLU A 58 -3.39 -2.08 -10.93
C GLU A 58 -4.86 -2.02 -11.33
N GLU A 59 -5.49 -3.19 -11.54
CA GLU A 59 -6.92 -3.32 -11.84
C GLU A 59 -7.78 -2.57 -10.80
N LYS A 60 -7.59 -2.89 -9.51
CA LYS A 60 -8.34 -2.27 -8.41
C LYS A 60 -8.07 -0.78 -8.29
N ALA A 61 -6.85 -0.32 -8.54
CA ALA A 61 -6.51 1.10 -8.48
C ALA A 61 -7.21 1.89 -9.60
N MET A 62 -7.38 1.30 -10.78
CA MET A 62 -8.12 1.95 -11.87
C MET A 62 -9.61 2.07 -11.55
N ASP A 63 -10.22 1.05 -10.94
CA ASP A 63 -11.64 1.07 -10.57
C ASP A 63 -11.90 1.96 -9.34
N PHE A 64 -11.07 1.81 -8.31
CA PHE A 64 -11.26 2.50 -7.04
C PHE A 64 -10.76 3.95 -7.07
N ARG A 65 -9.83 4.30 -7.96
CA ARG A 65 -9.26 5.65 -8.10
C ARG A 65 -8.81 6.22 -6.74
N PRO A 66 -7.84 5.59 -6.06
CA PRO A 66 -7.35 6.11 -4.80
C PRO A 66 -6.73 7.50 -5.00
N LYS A 67 -6.83 8.33 -3.98
CA LYS A 67 -6.07 9.58 -3.90
C LYS A 67 -4.64 9.32 -3.41
N MET A 68 -4.43 8.24 -2.65
CA MET A 68 -3.13 7.79 -2.17
C MET A 68 -2.99 6.27 -2.27
N LEU A 69 -1.90 5.82 -2.87
CA LEU A 69 -1.44 4.44 -2.86
C LEU A 69 -0.27 4.32 -1.86
N ILE A 70 -0.38 3.38 -0.92
CA ILE A 70 0.58 3.15 0.15
C ILE A 70 1.33 1.84 -0.13
N CYS A 71 2.65 1.91 -0.27
CA CYS A 71 3.56 0.76 -0.20
C CYS A 71 4.28 0.74 1.16
N GLY A 72 4.89 -0.40 1.50
CA GLY A 72 5.42 -0.65 2.84
C GLY A 72 4.48 -1.52 3.68
N GLY A 73 5.04 -2.15 4.72
CA GLY A 73 4.33 -3.15 5.50
C GLY A 73 5.08 -3.57 6.75
N SER A 74 4.42 -4.38 7.57
CA SER A 74 4.95 -4.86 8.85
C SER A 74 5.44 -6.30 8.81
N ALA A 75 4.85 -7.14 7.96
CA ALA A 75 5.15 -8.56 7.89
C ALA A 75 5.29 -9.09 6.46
N TYR A 76 5.66 -8.22 5.52
CA TYR A 76 6.01 -8.62 4.16
C TYR A 76 7.53 -8.87 4.05
N PRO A 77 7.98 -10.09 3.71
CA PRO A 77 9.39 -10.48 3.82
C PRO A 77 10.23 -10.24 2.55
N ARG A 78 9.69 -9.51 1.56
CA ARG A 78 10.37 -9.23 0.29
C ARG A 78 10.57 -7.73 0.12
N ASP A 79 11.47 -7.38 -0.79
CA ASP A 79 11.63 -6.01 -1.26
C ASP A 79 10.43 -5.58 -2.11
N TRP A 80 10.33 -4.29 -2.43
CA TRP A 80 9.20 -3.66 -3.08
C TRP A 80 9.56 -3.19 -4.49
N ASP A 81 8.67 -3.42 -5.46
CA ASP A 81 8.84 -2.88 -6.81
C ASP A 81 8.29 -1.44 -6.87
N TYR A 82 9.09 -0.49 -6.39
CA TYR A 82 8.71 0.92 -6.33
C TYR A 82 8.40 1.52 -7.71
N ALA A 83 9.10 1.06 -8.75
CA ALA A 83 8.85 1.48 -10.12
C ALA A 83 7.44 1.07 -10.57
N LYS A 84 7.04 -0.18 -10.28
CA LYS A 84 5.69 -0.65 -10.59
C LYS A 84 4.62 0.08 -9.78
N PHE A 85 4.87 0.36 -8.50
CA PHE A 85 3.97 1.19 -7.69
C PHE A 85 3.80 2.61 -8.25
N ARG A 86 4.89 3.25 -8.68
CA ARG A 86 4.89 4.57 -9.32
C ARG A 86 4.08 4.55 -10.61
N GLU A 87 4.32 3.57 -11.48
CA GLU A 87 3.55 3.41 -12.72
C GLU A 87 2.04 3.35 -12.45
N ILE A 88 1.61 2.55 -11.47
CA ILE A 88 0.19 2.41 -11.12
C ILE A 88 -0.37 3.70 -10.52
N ALA A 89 0.37 4.34 -9.60
CA ALA A 89 -0.03 5.59 -8.98
C ALA A 89 -0.25 6.70 -10.03
N ASP A 90 0.68 6.83 -10.99
CA ASP A 90 0.57 7.82 -12.06
C ASP A 90 -0.62 7.53 -12.98
N LYS A 91 -0.87 6.25 -13.32
CA LYS A 91 -2.04 5.83 -14.13
C LYS A 91 -3.37 6.20 -13.48
N CYS A 92 -3.51 6.03 -12.17
CA CYS A 92 -4.75 6.40 -11.47
C CYS A 92 -4.79 7.85 -10.97
N GLY A 93 -3.68 8.59 -11.07
CA GLY A 93 -3.54 9.95 -10.56
C GLY A 93 -3.45 10.03 -9.03
N ALA A 94 -2.96 8.97 -8.38
CA ALA A 94 -2.76 8.90 -6.95
C ALA A 94 -1.39 9.45 -6.55
N MET A 95 -1.28 9.95 -5.32
CA MET A 95 0.00 10.08 -4.66
C MET A 95 0.54 8.69 -4.29
N LEU A 96 1.85 8.49 -4.38
CA LEU A 96 2.52 7.31 -3.83
C LEU A 96 3.15 7.67 -2.49
N MET A 97 2.95 6.83 -1.48
CA MET A 97 3.56 6.98 -0.15
C MET A 97 4.22 5.66 0.25
N MET A 98 5.51 5.71 0.61
CA MET A 98 6.20 4.58 1.22
C MET A 98 6.23 4.70 2.75
N ASP A 99 5.70 3.70 3.43
CA ASP A 99 5.93 3.49 4.87
C ASP A 99 7.08 2.48 5.07
N MET A 100 8.29 3.01 5.20
CA MET A 100 9.51 2.22 5.36
C MET A 100 9.84 1.87 6.82
N ALA A 101 8.90 1.94 7.76
CA ALA A 101 9.19 1.80 9.20
C ALA A 101 10.08 0.58 9.53
N HIS A 102 9.74 -0.60 9.00
CA HIS A 102 10.46 -1.85 9.29
C HIS A 102 11.81 -1.98 8.57
N ILE A 103 12.04 -1.24 7.48
CA ILE A 103 13.25 -1.37 6.63
C ILE A 103 14.08 -0.08 6.60
N SER A 104 13.70 0.94 7.36
CA SER A 104 14.34 2.27 7.35
C SER A 104 15.86 2.22 7.57
N GLY A 105 16.34 1.34 8.46
CA GLY A 105 17.77 1.12 8.66
C GLY A 105 18.46 0.46 7.47
N LEU A 106 17.79 -0.46 6.77
CA LEU A 106 18.33 -1.11 5.57
C LEU A 106 18.38 -0.13 4.39
N VAL A 107 17.34 0.70 4.23
CA VAL A 107 17.32 1.79 3.24
C VAL A 107 18.45 2.78 3.52
N ALA A 108 18.63 3.21 4.77
CA ALA A 108 19.69 4.13 5.15
C ALA A 108 21.10 3.55 4.95
N ALA A 109 21.25 2.23 5.06
CA ALA A 109 22.50 1.52 4.82
C ALA A 109 22.70 1.11 3.35
N GLU A 110 21.78 1.45 2.45
CA GLU A 110 21.79 1.06 1.04
C GLU A 110 21.73 -0.47 0.81
N GLU A 111 21.18 -1.22 1.76
CA GLU A 111 21.03 -2.69 1.73
C GLU A 111 19.66 -3.16 1.19
N GLN A 112 18.75 -2.23 0.90
CA GLN A 112 17.49 -2.47 0.19
C GLN A 112 17.24 -1.38 -0.85
N ALA A 113 16.31 -1.65 -1.77
CA ALA A 113 15.94 -0.69 -2.81
C ALA A 113 15.54 0.67 -2.22
N GLN A 114 15.86 1.75 -2.94
CA GLN A 114 15.63 3.12 -2.48
C GLN A 114 14.22 3.61 -2.86
N PRO A 115 13.30 3.84 -1.89
CA PRO A 115 11.96 4.31 -2.21
C PRO A 115 11.94 5.79 -2.65
N PHE A 116 12.97 6.56 -2.29
CA PHE A 116 13.05 8.01 -2.53
C PHE A 116 13.14 8.42 -4.00
N GLU A 117 13.54 7.50 -4.88
CA GLU A 117 13.55 7.75 -6.33
C GLU A 117 12.13 7.77 -6.93
N TYR A 118 11.17 7.13 -6.24
CA TYR A 118 9.85 6.87 -6.76
C TYR A 118 8.73 7.50 -5.95
N CYS A 119 8.88 7.70 -4.64
CA CYS A 119 7.81 8.17 -3.76
C CYS A 119 7.88 9.68 -3.52
#